data_AF-A0A7X2MWH6-F1
#
_entry.id   AF-A0A7X2MWH6-F1
#
_cell.length_a   1.000
_cell.length_b   1.000
_cell.length_c   1.000
_cell.angle_alpha   90.00
_cell.angle_beta   90.00
_cell.angle_gamma   90.00
#
_symmetry.space_group_name_H-M   'P 1'
#
loop_
_entity.id
_entity.type
_entity.pdbx_description
1 polymer ?
#
loop_
_entity_poly.entity_id
_entity_poly.type
_entity_poly.pdbx_seq_one_letter_code
_entity_poly.pdbx_strand_id
1 'polypeptide(L)'
;MQEVFVKPAVGAIIERNVNGKDCILIQKRYKEGDTDKLLEIPAGKIIEYEDIFQALRREIREKTGLKIKEIKGEGDVKVSKVNDYTITSFMPFCVSQNLCGGYSLM
;
A
#
# COMPACT_ATOMS: atom_id res chain seq x y z
N MET A 1 28.13 -0.09 -14.77
CA MET A 1 26.78 0.53 -14.73
C MET A 1 26.12 0.01 -13.46
N GLN A 2 25.59 0.88 -12.59
CA GLN A 2 24.96 0.45 -11.34
C GLN A 2 23.48 0.18 -11.60
N GLU A 3 23.01 -1.02 -11.25
CA GLU A 3 21.59 -1.36 -11.35
C GLU A 3 20.79 -0.56 -10.31
N VAL A 4 19.61 -0.07 -10.71
CA VAL A 4 18.69 0.65 -9.84
C VAL A 4 17.39 -0.14 -9.77
N PHE A 5 17.11 -0.72 -8.61
CA PHE A 5 15.90 -1.51 -8.41
C PHE A 5 14.72 -0.66 -7.96
N VAL A 6 13.52 -1.06 -8.37
CA VAL A 6 12.28 -0.46 -7.89
C VAL A 6 12.09 -0.79 -6.40
N LYS A 7 11.63 0.19 -5.63
CA LYS A 7 11.09 -0.10 -4.30
C LYS A 7 9.63 -0.51 -4.48
N PRO A 8 9.12 -1.53 -3.80
CA PRO A 8 7.69 -1.83 -3.83
C PRO A 8 6.92 -0.97 -2.81
N ALA A 9 5.63 -0.78 -3.09
CA ALA A 9 4.72 -0.05 -2.24
C ALA A 9 3.34 -0.71 -2.23
N VAL A 10 2.58 -0.48 -1.17
CA VAL A 10 1.22 -0.97 -1.01
C VAL A 10 0.29 0.19 -0.65
N GLY A 11 -0.89 0.21 -1.26
CA GLY A 11 -1.98 1.12 -0.93
C GLY A 11 -3.29 0.38 -0.82
N ALA A 12 -4.29 1.05 -0.25
CA ALA A 12 -5.62 0.48 -0.12
C ALA A 12 -6.73 1.48 -0.46
N ILE A 13 -7.74 0.98 -1.15
CA ILE A 13 -9.07 1.60 -1.19
C ILE A 13 -9.74 1.22 0.13
N ILE A 14 -9.90 2.19 1.02
CA ILE A 14 -10.44 1.96 2.37
C ILE A 14 -11.86 2.48 2.39
N GLU A 15 -12.81 1.57 2.56
CA GLU A 15 -14.23 1.89 2.65
C GLU A 15 -14.69 1.96 4.11
N ARG A 16 -15.60 2.88 4.39
CA ARG A 16 -16.32 2.95 5.66
C ARG A 16 -17.74 3.45 5.41
N ASN A 17 -18.72 2.81 6.03
CA ASN A 17 -20.07 3.36 6.12
C ASN A 17 -20.12 4.46 7.18
N VAL A 18 -20.54 5.67 6.78
CA VAL A 18 -20.73 6.82 7.66
C VAL A 18 -22.18 7.29 7.50
N ASN A 19 -22.99 7.11 8.54
CA ASN A 19 -24.41 7.48 8.55
C ASN A 19 -25.20 6.91 7.36
N GLY A 20 -24.98 5.62 7.03
CA GLY A 20 -25.66 4.93 5.94
C GLY A 20 -25.09 5.21 4.55
N LYS A 21 -24.00 5.96 4.43
CA LYS A 21 -23.31 6.23 3.15
C LYS A 21 -21.96 5.57 3.11
N ASP A 22 -21.69 4.83 2.05
CA ASP A 22 -20.36 4.25 1.82
C ASP A 22 -19.40 5.36 1.35
N CYS A 23 -18.27 5.46 2.02
CA CYS A 23 -17.26 6.48 1.79
C CYS A 23 -15.90 5.82 1.59
N ILE A 24 -15.09 6.39 0.69
CA ILE A 24 -13.69 6.00 0.50
C ILE A 24 -12.80 7.01 1.21
N LEU A 25 -11.80 6.52 1.93
CA LEU A 25 -10.78 7.38 2.55
C LEU A 25 -9.82 7.90 1.47
N ILE A 26 -9.73 9.23 1.37
CA ILE A 26 -8.79 9.94 0.51
C ILE A 26 -7.91 10.82 1.39
N GLN A 27 -6.64 10.96 1.02
CA GLN A 27 -5.70 11.88 1.66
C GLN A 27 -5.21 12.94 0.66
N LYS A 28 -4.80 14.09 1.18
CA LYS A 28 -4.07 15.10 0.43
C LYS A 28 -2.58 14.90 0.66
N ARG A 29 -1.80 14.88 -0.40
CA ARG A 29 -0.35 14.86 -0.30
C ARG A 29 0.17 16.24 0.10
N TYR A 30 0.90 16.31 1.20
CA TYR A 30 1.63 17.49 1.65
C TYR A 30 3.13 17.20 1.58
N LYS A 31 3.72 17.51 0.43
CA LYS A 31 5.17 17.37 0.22
C LYS A 31 5.62 18.52 -0.66
N GLU A 32 6.66 19.24 -0.23
CA GLU A 32 7.23 20.34 -1.02
C GLU A 32 7.59 19.85 -2.43
N GLY A 33 7.06 20.51 -3.46
CA GLY A 33 7.26 20.20 -4.88
C GLY A 33 5.96 20.07 -5.69
N ASP A 34 6.07 19.63 -6.95
CA ASP A 34 5.01 19.62 -7.97
C ASP A 34 3.84 18.65 -7.70
N THR A 35 3.86 17.92 -6.58
CA THR A 35 2.81 16.97 -6.19
C THR A 35 2.01 17.42 -4.96
N ASP A 36 2.20 18.67 -4.54
CA ASP A 36 1.47 19.26 -3.43
C ASP A 36 -0.04 19.31 -3.75
N LYS A 37 -0.87 18.89 -2.79
CA LYS A 37 -2.34 18.88 -2.85
C LYS A 37 -3.00 17.88 -3.80
N LEU A 38 -2.26 16.91 -4.35
CA LEU A 38 -2.88 15.79 -5.05
C LEU A 38 -3.75 14.97 -4.08
N LEU A 39 -4.92 14.54 -4.58
CA LEU A 39 -5.77 13.58 -3.90
C LEU A 39 -5.27 12.18 -4.24
N GLU A 40 -4.94 11.40 -3.21
CA GLU A 40 -4.42 10.04 -3.36
C GLU A 40 -5.10 9.10 -2.37
N ILE A 41 -5.10 7.81 -2.68
CA ILE A 41 -5.40 6.79 -1.67
C ILE A 41 -4.20 6.68 -0.72
N PRO A 42 -4.44 6.38 0.56
CA PRO A 42 -3.36 6.04 1.48
C PRO A 42 -2.52 4.86 0.98
N ALA A 43 -1.23 5.12 0.78
CA ALA A 43 -0.25 4.15 0.28
C ALA A 43 1.13 4.41 0.88
N GLY A 44 2.01 3.43 0.86
CA GLY A 44 3.32 3.52 1.52
C GLY A 44 4.31 2.45 1.09
N LYS A 45 5.58 2.63 1.47
CA LYS A 45 6.65 1.73 1.05
C LYS A 45 6.67 0.49 1.93
N ILE A 46 6.98 -0.65 1.33
CA ILE A 46 7.17 -1.90 2.04
C ILE A 46 8.63 -1.96 2.54
N ILE A 47 8.82 -2.27 3.81
CA ILE A 47 10.16 -2.48 4.39
C ILE A 47 10.68 -3.86 3.97
N GLU A 48 12.00 -4.03 3.94
CA GLU A 48 12.63 -5.30 3.58
C GLU A 48 12.08 -6.46 4.42
N TYR A 49 11.65 -7.54 3.74
CA TYR A 49 11.02 -8.74 4.32
C TYR A 49 9.76 -8.51 5.16
N GLU A 50 9.14 -7.33 5.08
CA GLU A 50 7.87 -7.05 5.73
C GLU A 50 6.72 -7.70 4.97
N ASP A 51 5.82 -8.36 5.70
CA ASP A 51 4.56 -8.85 5.11
C ASP A 51 3.74 -7.66 4.56
N ILE A 52 3.21 -7.82 3.35
CA ILE A 52 2.55 -6.70 2.64
C ILE A 52 1.31 -6.17 3.40
N PHE A 53 0.57 -7.04 4.09
CA PHE A 53 -0.61 -6.64 4.85
C PHE A 53 -0.23 -5.96 6.17
N GLN A 54 0.91 -6.32 6.76
CA GLN A 54 1.50 -5.58 7.89
C GLN A 54 1.99 -4.20 7.44
N ALA A 55 2.71 -4.12 6.33
CA ALA A 55 3.15 -2.86 5.74
C ALA A 55 1.98 -1.90 5.50
N LEU A 56 0.89 -2.41 4.90
CA LEU A 56 -0.32 -1.64 4.68
C LEU A 56 -0.91 -1.12 6.00
N ARG A 57 -1.09 -1.98 7.01
CA ARG A 57 -1.62 -1.54 8.32
C ARG A 57 -0.76 -0.48 8.98
N ARG A 58 0.57 -0.65 8.95
CA ARG A 58 1.54 0.30 9.49
C ARG A 58 1.39 1.66 8.82
N GLU A 59 1.45 1.70 7.48
CA GLU A 59 1.36 2.94 6.70
C GLU A 59 0.02 3.67 6.92
N ILE A 60 -1.09 2.93 6.95
CA ILE A 60 -2.40 3.54 7.24
C ILE A 60 -2.44 4.10 8.66
N ARG A 61 -1.94 3.36 9.65
CA ARG A 61 -1.94 3.79 11.06
C ARG A 61 -1.09 5.04 11.26
N GLU A 62 0.09 5.09 10.65
CA GLU A 62 1.04 6.21 10.75
C GLU A 62 0.47 7.48 10.11
N LYS A 63 -0.15 7.37 8.92
CA LYS A 63 -0.63 8.55 8.17
C LYS A 63 -1.99 9.07 8.63
N THR A 64 -2.87 8.17 9.04
CA THR A 64 -4.29 8.50 9.25
C THR A 64 -4.73 8.34 10.71
N GLY A 65 -3.93 7.67 11.53
CA GLY A 65 -4.32 7.29 12.88
C GLY A 65 -5.34 6.15 12.95
N LEU A 66 -5.85 5.67 11.82
CA LEU A 66 -6.90 4.65 11.77
C LEU A 66 -6.33 3.24 11.89
N LYS A 67 -7.15 2.33 12.41
CA LYS A 67 -6.87 0.88 12.43
C LYS A 67 -7.74 0.20 11.39
N ILE A 68 -7.13 -0.51 10.45
CA ILE A 68 -7.83 -1.35 9.48
C ILE A 68 -8.52 -2.50 10.23
N LYS A 69 -9.80 -2.75 9.92
CA LYS A 69 -10.57 -3.85 10.51
C LYS A 69 -10.37 -5.16 9.76
N GLU A 70 -10.38 -5.09 8.44
CA GLU A 70 -10.30 -6.23 7.54
C GLU A 70 -9.66 -5.79 6.23
N ILE A 71 -8.93 -6.71 5.58
CA ILE A 71 -8.38 -6.50 4.24
C ILE A 71 -8.91 -7.64 3.36
N LYS A 72 -9.60 -7.27 2.27
CA LYS A 72 -10.11 -8.24 1.30
C LYS A 72 -8.96 -9.06 0.71
N GLY A 73 -9.09 -10.38 0.72
CA GLY A 73 -8.09 -11.32 0.18
C GLY A 73 -6.96 -11.68 1.13
N GLU A 74 -6.89 -11.08 2.33
CA GLU A 74 -5.85 -11.42 3.32
C GLU A 74 -5.98 -12.87 3.82
N GLY A 75 -7.20 -13.39 3.95
CA GLY A 75 -7.44 -14.79 4.32
C GLY A 75 -7.05 -15.79 3.22
N ASP A 76 -6.90 -15.33 1.98
CA ASP A 76 -6.61 -16.17 0.82
C ASP A 76 -5.11 -16.30 0.53
N VAL A 77 -4.27 -15.60 1.31
CA VAL A 77 -2.81 -15.58 1.17
C VAL A 77 -2.25 -17.00 1.28
N LYS A 78 -1.36 -17.34 0.33
CA LYS A 78 -0.60 -18.59 0.37
C LYS A 78 0.78 -18.30 0.91
N VAL A 79 1.12 -18.96 2.01
CA VAL A 79 2.45 -18.93 2.60
C VAL A 79 3.17 -20.21 2.23
N SER A 80 4.27 -20.07 1.50
CA SER A 80 5.14 -21.18 1.11
C SER A 80 6.48 -21.04 1.82
N LYS A 81 6.96 -22.14 2.40
CA LYS A 81 8.30 -22.22 3.01
C LYS A 81 9.15 -23.14 2.17
N VAL A 82 10.28 -22.63 1.67
CA VAL A 82 11.23 -23.39 0.85
C VAL A 82 12.62 -23.10 1.41
N ASN A 83 13.28 -24.11 1.98
CA ASN A 83 14.51 -23.93 2.75
C ASN A 83 14.34 -22.82 3.83
N ASP A 84 15.23 -21.83 3.85
CA ASP A 84 15.19 -20.69 4.77
C ASP A 84 14.30 -19.53 4.25
N TYR A 85 13.65 -19.69 3.10
CA TYR A 85 12.78 -18.67 2.51
C TYR A 85 11.33 -18.84 2.95
N THR A 86 10.70 -17.74 3.36
CA THR A 86 9.25 -17.63 3.54
C THR A 86 8.70 -16.70 2.48
N ILE A 87 7.77 -17.20 1.68
CA ILE A 87 7.19 -16.50 0.53
C ILE A 87 5.68 -16.36 0.75
N THR A 88 5.18 -15.14 0.64
CA THR A 88 3.74 -14.83 0.65
C THR A 88 3.27 -14.55 -0.77
N SER A 89 2.28 -15.31 -1.25
CA SER A 89 1.59 -15.07 -2.52
C SER A 89 0.15 -14.64 -2.26
N PHE A 90 -0.29 -13.57 -2.92
CA PHE A 90 -1.60 -12.96 -2.72
C PHE A 90 -2.12 -12.38 -4.04
N MET A 91 -3.43 -12.12 -4.12
CA MET A 91 -4.07 -11.48 -5.27
C MET A 91 -4.34 -10.01 -4.95
N PRO A 92 -3.63 -9.05 -5.55
CA PRO A 92 -3.93 -7.63 -5.38
C PRO A 92 -5.20 -7.24 -6.14
N PHE A 93 -5.83 -6.14 -5.72
CA PHE A 93 -6.90 -5.52 -6.50
C PHE A 93 -6.39 -4.90 -7.81
N CYS A 94 -5.22 -4.23 -7.75
CA CYS A 94 -4.57 -3.59 -8.88
C CYS A 94 -3.06 -3.58 -8.66
N VAL A 95 -2.29 -3.69 -9.75
CA VAL A 95 -0.83 -3.50 -9.78
C VAL A 95 -0.53 -2.43 -10.80
N SER A 96 0.20 -1.41 -10.40
CA SER A 96 0.68 -0.34 -11.28
C SER A 96 2.21 -0.26 -11.24
N GLN A 97 2.80 0.15 -12.36
CA GLN A 97 4.23 0.35 -12.50
C GLN A 97 4.49 1.64 -13.28
N ASN A 98 5.36 2.50 -12.74
CA ASN A 98 5.84 3.67 -13.48
C ASN A 98 6.82 3.20 -14.57
N LEU A 99 6.52 3.51 -15.83
CA LEU A 99 7.40 3.21 -16.97
C LEU A 99 8.35 4.37 -17.30
N CYS A 100 8.10 5.55 -16.75
CA CYS A 100 8.93 6.74 -16.88
C CYS A 100 8.73 7.67 -15.67
N GLY A 101 9.57 8.71 -15.57
CA GLY A 101 9.46 9.73 -14.54
C GLY A 101 10.11 9.35 -13.21
N GLY A 102 9.63 9.97 -12.13
CA GLY A 102 10.14 9.77 -10.78
C GLY A 102 9.43 8.66 -10.01
N TYR A 103 10.00 8.32 -8.86
CA TYR A 103 9.38 7.38 -7.93
C TYR A 103 8.25 8.09 -7.13
N SER A 104 7.02 8.03 -7.66
CA SER A 104 5.81 8.43 -6.93
C SER A 104 5.02 7.19 -6.51
N LEU A 105 4.44 7.23 -5.30
CA LEU A 105 3.57 6.17 -4.78
C LEU A 105 2.16 6.20 -5.41
N MET A 106 1.90 7.23 -6.21
CA MET A 106 0.87 7.42 -7.24
C MET A 106 1.23 8.65 -8.06
#